data_AF-A0A2G1W3D3-F1
#
_entry.id   AF-A0A2G1W3D3-F1
#
_cell.length_a   1.000
_cell.length_b   1.000
_cell.length_c   1.000
_cell.angle_alpha   90.00
_cell.angle_beta   90.00
_cell.angle_gamma   90.00
#
_symmetry.space_group_name_H-M   'P 1'
#
loop_
_entity.id
_entity.type
_entity.pdbx_description
1 polymer ?
#
loop_
_entity_poly.entity_id
_entity_poly.type
_entity_poly.pdbx_seq_one_letter_code
_entity_poly.pdbx_strand_id
1 'polypeptide(L)'
;MLTCLLLGLSSSSLLAQPPFRIDDRRGPDRHNGADRRHGGPGHSPGYRGGPSGEFDLVEPTGAVTGRISLRRGRLIYRHGDGRQVIYDRAGRFDTPDGQFLGYYNTLLARVLKFPRSGFGNFLYADLDNFHPFPQASYRSVHPVGIGPIGGPVFGPWAGGYVNQSVTYYGGGFGMPWLAPPPAIGWGVNHIPLGPAPLGILPVSPIPLNPGPVPIDTRRVALPDLPPAKIRFTNSSQRDVNVTLTDSRQAGLSKTFRLAPAETHDMKLRRDAGHEWVETFEVLSPDGQWITREVRHQIAPQSRYEVVVHEWRIQSVAIDRTARGNNRIEDINMQGKGIGRFLLPPGPELADQTIDVFQSARAMQNQGSVTPIIPDDQLQEQFRPSDRVSPFERAILEQQRAVQRAQQGNP
;
A
#
# COMPACT_ATOMS: atom_id res chain seq x y z
N MET A 1 28.43 -13.69 -53.33
CA MET A 1 29.06 -14.12 -52.07
C MET A 1 27.96 -14.25 -51.04
N LEU A 2 27.72 -15.51 -50.67
CA LEU A 2 26.63 -16.01 -49.86
C LEU A 2 27.10 -16.05 -48.41
N THR A 3 26.37 -15.47 -47.46
CA THR A 3 26.56 -15.82 -46.05
C THR A 3 25.20 -15.98 -45.39
N CYS A 4 24.80 -17.25 -45.30
CA CYS A 4 23.70 -17.74 -44.49
C CYS A 4 23.96 -17.46 -43.00
N LEU A 5 22.95 -16.99 -42.26
CA LEU A 5 22.89 -17.18 -40.82
C LEU A 5 21.53 -17.80 -40.47
N LEU A 6 21.60 -19.06 -40.01
CA LEU A 6 20.49 -19.87 -39.53
C LEU A 6 20.31 -19.71 -38.02
N LEU A 7 19.03 -19.72 -37.63
CA LEU A 7 18.41 -20.33 -36.44
C LEU A 7 18.75 -19.84 -35.03
N GLY A 8 17.68 -19.48 -34.33
CA GLY A 8 17.59 -19.40 -32.87
C GLY A 8 16.15 -19.14 -32.42
N LEU A 9 15.20 -20.00 -32.84
CA LEU A 9 13.83 -19.99 -32.29
C LEU A 9 13.84 -20.63 -30.90
N SER A 10 13.84 -19.81 -29.84
CA SER A 10 13.55 -20.25 -28.49
C SER A 10 12.09 -19.96 -28.15
N SER A 11 11.25 -20.99 -28.24
CA SER A 11 9.88 -20.98 -27.75
C SER A 11 9.89 -21.10 -26.23
N SER A 12 9.80 -19.98 -25.51
CA SER A 12 9.59 -19.99 -24.06
C SER A 12 8.09 -20.15 -23.78
N SER A 13 7.68 -21.41 -23.57
CA SER A 13 6.36 -21.74 -23.05
C SER A 13 6.25 -21.28 -21.59
N LEU A 14 5.59 -20.14 -21.36
CA LEU A 14 5.19 -19.69 -20.02
C LEU A 14 4.06 -20.59 -19.52
N LEU A 15 4.41 -21.59 -18.71
CA LEU A 15 3.47 -22.33 -17.88
C LEU A 15 2.92 -21.36 -16.81
N ALA A 16 1.66 -20.97 -16.98
CA ALA A 16 0.90 -20.25 -15.98
C ALA A 16 0.83 -21.08 -14.69
N GLN A 17 1.38 -20.54 -13.59
CA GLN A 17 1.12 -21.07 -12.26
C GLN A 17 -0.35 -20.78 -11.89
N PRO A 18 -1.12 -21.75 -11.37
CA PRO A 18 -2.46 -21.50 -10.89
C PRO A 18 -2.43 -20.64 -9.62
N PRO A 19 -3.45 -19.79 -9.39
CA PRO A 19 -3.53 -18.97 -8.19
C PRO A 19 -3.73 -19.84 -6.94
N PHE A 20 -3.06 -19.46 -5.86
CA PHE A 20 -3.32 -19.95 -4.50
C PHE A 20 -4.79 -19.71 -4.14
N ARG A 21 -5.56 -20.78 -4.03
CA ARG A 21 -6.92 -20.79 -3.49
C ARG A 21 -6.82 -20.90 -1.96
N ILE A 22 -7.24 -19.85 -1.25
CA ILE A 22 -7.60 -19.97 0.17
C ILE A 22 -9.07 -20.37 0.18
N ASP A 23 -9.32 -21.66 0.45
CA ASP A 23 -10.66 -22.20 0.66
C ASP A 23 -11.17 -21.78 2.05
N ASP A 24 -11.84 -20.64 2.14
CA ASP A 24 -12.76 -20.35 3.24
C ASP A 24 -14.15 -20.91 2.88
N ARG A 25 -14.30 -22.22 3.04
CA ARG A 25 -15.61 -22.90 3.08
C ARG A 25 -15.72 -23.72 4.37
N ARG A 26 -16.27 -23.11 5.42
CA ARG A 26 -17.05 -23.83 6.43
C ARG A 26 -18.50 -23.45 6.27
N GLY A 27 -19.30 -24.46 5.92
CA GLY A 27 -20.74 -24.40 5.79
C GLY A 27 -21.46 -24.29 7.15
N PRO A 28 -22.80 -24.27 7.11
CA PRO A 28 -23.64 -23.89 8.25
C PRO A 28 -24.13 -25.13 9.00
N ASP A 29 -23.88 -25.19 10.31
CA ASP A 29 -24.57 -26.13 11.19
C ASP A 29 -25.47 -25.37 12.16
N ARG A 30 -26.78 -25.55 11.93
CA ARG A 30 -27.82 -25.41 12.93
C ARG A 30 -27.83 -26.71 13.74
N HIS A 31 -27.77 -26.63 15.08
CA HIS A 31 -28.73 -27.32 15.93
C HIS A 31 -28.71 -26.81 17.38
N ASN A 32 -29.92 -26.80 17.94
CA ASN A 32 -30.30 -26.51 19.31
C ASN A 32 -29.54 -27.36 20.34
N GLY A 33 -29.41 -26.84 21.56
CA GLY A 33 -29.10 -27.66 22.72
C GLY A 33 -28.75 -26.81 23.92
N ALA A 34 -29.73 -26.57 24.78
CA ALA A 34 -29.51 -26.09 26.12
C ALA A 34 -28.57 -27.05 26.86
N ASP A 35 -27.49 -26.53 27.46
CA ASP A 35 -27.12 -26.98 28.78
C ASP A 35 -26.20 -26.00 29.51
N ARG A 36 -26.58 -25.72 30.75
CA ARG A 36 -25.76 -25.04 31.75
C ARG A 36 -24.68 -26.02 32.20
N ARG A 37 -23.42 -25.58 32.23
CA ARG A 37 -22.45 -25.84 33.33
C ARG A 37 -21.11 -25.15 33.07
N HIS A 38 -20.67 -24.45 34.11
CA HIS A 38 -19.30 -24.06 34.45
C HIS A 38 -18.17 -24.34 33.46
N GLY A 39 -17.60 -23.28 32.90
CA GLY A 39 -16.28 -23.24 32.27
C GLY A 39 -15.69 -21.84 32.50
N GLY A 40 -14.51 -21.78 33.11
CA GLY A 40 -13.90 -20.55 33.64
C GLY A 40 -13.52 -19.49 32.60
N PRO A 41 -13.08 -18.30 33.04
CA PRO A 41 -12.65 -17.25 32.14
C PRO A 41 -11.45 -17.71 31.33
N GLY A 42 -11.71 -18.02 30.06
CA GLY A 42 -10.72 -18.35 29.05
C GLY A 42 -9.68 -17.25 28.99
N HIS A 43 -8.50 -17.54 29.50
CA HIS A 43 -7.30 -16.78 29.23
C HIS A 43 -7.08 -16.82 27.72
N SER A 44 -7.39 -15.73 27.01
CA SER A 44 -6.75 -15.49 25.72
C SER A 44 -5.25 -15.65 25.93
N PRO A 45 -4.54 -16.49 25.15
CA PRO A 45 -3.13 -16.74 25.37
C PRO A 45 -2.41 -15.40 25.43
N GLY A 46 -1.86 -15.13 26.62
CA GLY A 46 -1.47 -13.80 27.02
C GLY A 46 -0.53 -13.18 26.00
N TYR A 47 -1.01 -12.15 25.31
CA TYR A 47 -0.13 -11.10 24.82
C TYR A 47 0.56 -10.54 26.06
N ARG A 48 1.73 -11.08 26.42
CA ARG A 48 2.62 -10.49 27.43
C ARG A 48 2.73 -9.02 27.08
N GLY A 49 2.17 -8.17 27.95
CA GLY A 49 1.97 -6.75 27.69
C GLY A 49 3.26 -6.11 27.21
N GLY A 50 3.31 -5.80 25.91
CA GLY A 50 4.37 -4.96 25.37
C GLY A 50 4.21 -3.53 25.85
N PRO A 51 5.26 -2.69 25.72
CA PRO A 51 5.15 -1.27 25.98
C PRO A 51 3.97 -0.69 25.19
N SER A 52 3.16 0.10 25.87
CA SER A 52 2.13 0.94 25.27
C SER A 52 2.35 2.36 25.77
N GLY A 53 2.14 3.34 24.89
CA GLY A 53 2.47 4.74 25.21
C GLY A 53 3.09 5.48 24.04
N GLU A 54 3.55 6.68 24.35
CA GLU A 54 4.25 7.56 23.42
C GLU A 54 5.74 7.57 23.76
N PHE A 55 6.59 7.55 22.74
CA PHE A 55 8.04 7.52 22.86
C PHE A 55 8.64 8.58 21.93
N ASP A 56 9.56 9.40 22.42
CA ASP A 56 10.32 10.30 21.56
C ASP A 56 11.46 9.52 20.89
N LEU A 57 11.74 9.82 19.62
CA LEU A 57 12.97 9.39 18.94
C LEU A 57 14.01 10.49 19.07
N VAL A 58 15.11 10.15 19.72
CA VAL A 58 16.17 11.09 20.03
C VAL A 58 17.45 10.69 19.33
N GLU A 59 17.99 11.65 18.59
CA GLU A 59 19.30 11.55 17.97
C GLU A 59 20.42 11.62 19.02
N PRO A 60 21.65 11.19 18.68
CA PRO A 60 22.79 11.29 19.60
C PRO A 60 23.07 12.73 20.09
N THR A 61 22.61 13.74 19.32
CA THR A 61 22.67 15.16 19.67
C THR A 61 21.72 15.57 20.81
N GLY A 62 20.75 14.70 21.16
CA GLY A 62 19.65 15.01 22.07
C GLY A 62 18.42 15.60 21.37
N ALA A 63 18.47 15.85 20.07
CA ALA A 63 17.34 16.39 19.32
C ALA A 63 16.23 15.33 19.13
N VAL A 64 14.98 15.72 19.44
CA VAL A 64 13.79 14.91 19.17
C VAL A 64 13.40 15.08 17.71
N THR A 65 13.52 14.02 16.91
CA THR A 65 13.25 14.05 15.46
C THR A 65 11.94 13.38 15.05
N GLY A 66 11.30 12.69 15.99
CA GLY A 66 9.98 12.12 15.78
C GLY A 66 9.43 11.48 17.05
N ARG A 67 8.24 10.88 16.91
CA ARG A 67 7.54 10.22 18.01
C ARG A 67 6.98 8.88 17.56
N ILE A 68 7.08 7.87 18.40
CA ILE A 68 6.43 6.57 18.23
C ILE A 68 5.25 6.48 19.20
N SER A 69 4.08 6.14 18.67
CA SER A 69 2.91 5.75 19.45
C SER A 69 2.71 4.24 19.34
N LEU A 70 2.79 3.53 20.47
CA LEU A 70 2.46 2.10 20.58
C LEU A 70 1.06 1.91 21.12
N ARG A 71 0.12 1.48 20.27
CA ARG A 71 -1.29 1.28 20.64
C ARG A 71 -1.89 0.09 19.89
N ARG A 72 -2.60 -0.79 20.60
CA ARG A 72 -3.41 -1.88 20.02
C ARG A 72 -2.65 -2.76 19.01
N GLY A 73 -1.41 -3.12 19.31
CA GLY A 73 -0.57 -3.91 18.40
C GLY A 73 -0.14 -3.15 17.14
N ARG A 74 -0.17 -1.82 17.15
CA ARG A 74 0.40 -0.99 16.10
C ARG A 74 1.49 -0.09 16.66
N LEU A 75 2.52 0.12 15.85
CA LEU A 75 3.54 1.12 16.04
C LEU A 75 3.33 2.20 14.99
N ILE A 76 3.02 3.41 15.44
CA ILE A 76 2.81 4.57 14.58
C ILE A 76 4.00 5.49 14.77
N TYR A 77 4.87 5.55 13.78
CA TYR A 77 5.98 6.49 13.73
C TYR A 77 5.50 7.78 13.10
N ARG A 78 5.63 8.91 13.82
CA ARG A 78 5.37 10.27 13.33
C ARG A 78 6.69 11.01 13.21
N HIS A 79 7.01 11.46 12.00
CA HIS A 79 8.18 12.27 11.73
C HIS A 79 7.92 13.73 12.16
N GLY A 80 8.97 14.51 12.44
CA GLY A 80 8.86 15.92 12.84
C GLY A 80 8.17 16.83 11.82
N ASP A 81 8.05 16.39 10.56
CA ASP A 81 7.35 17.10 9.47
C ASP A 81 5.85 16.73 9.35
N GLY A 82 5.34 15.91 10.26
CA GLY A 82 3.94 15.47 10.28
C GLY A 82 3.63 14.20 9.47
N ARG A 83 4.58 13.68 8.69
CA ARG A 83 4.41 12.39 7.99
C ARG A 83 4.31 11.23 8.99
N GLN A 84 3.57 10.18 8.62
CA GLN A 84 3.36 9.02 9.48
C GLN A 84 3.63 7.71 8.74
N VAL A 85 4.23 6.76 9.45
CA VAL A 85 4.45 5.39 9.00
C VAL A 85 3.86 4.44 10.05
N ILE A 86 3.02 3.51 9.60
CA ILE A 86 2.32 2.56 10.47
C ILE A 86 2.96 1.18 10.29
N TYR A 87 3.24 0.51 11.39
CA TYR A 87 3.68 -0.88 11.42
C TYR A 87 2.71 -1.71 12.27
N ASP A 88 2.35 -2.90 11.79
CA ASP A 88 1.53 -3.84 12.53
C ASP A 88 2.40 -4.82 13.31
N ARG A 89 1.96 -5.21 14.51
CA ARG A 89 2.67 -6.16 15.36
C ARG A 89 2.79 -7.51 14.64
N ALA A 90 4.01 -8.02 14.55
CA ALA A 90 4.31 -9.30 13.91
C ALA A 90 5.23 -10.15 14.80
N GLY A 91 4.62 -11.00 15.63
CA GLY A 91 5.31 -11.83 16.64
C GLY A 91 6.46 -12.67 16.10
N ARG A 92 6.36 -13.13 14.85
CA ARG A 92 7.42 -13.89 14.16
C ARG A 92 8.75 -13.14 14.01
N PHE A 93 8.74 -11.81 14.17
CA PHE A 93 9.94 -10.97 14.06
C PHE A 93 10.50 -10.52 15.42
N ASP A 94 9.95 -11.03 16.53
CA ASP A 94 10.54 -10.83 17.86
C ASP A 94 11.94 -11.42 17.91
N THR A 95 12.79 -10.85 18.76
CA THR A 95 14.07 -11.49 19.05
C THR A 95 13.87 -12.72 19.95
N PRO A 96 14.64 -13.80 19.76
CA PRO A 96 14.52 -15.01 20.59
C PRO A 96 14.73 -14.77 22.09
N ASP A 97 15.56 -13.79 22.43
CA ASP A 97 15.80 -13.35 23.82
C ASP A 97 14.65 -12.50 24.41
N GLY A 98 13.64 -12.16 23.61
CA GLY A 98 12.50 -11.35 24.01
C GLY A 98 12.84 -9.88 24.32
N GLN A 99 14.05 -9.40 24.00
CA GLN A 99 14.46 -8.02 24.21
C GLN A 99 13.73 -7.05 23.28
N PHE A 100 13.37 -7.49 22.07
CA PHE A 100 12.70 -6.66 21.08
C PHE A 100 11.39 -7.27 20.59
N LEU A 101 10.41 -6.39 20.35
CA LEU A 101 9.13 -6.70 19.74
C LEU A 101 9.15 -6.35 18.25
N GLY A 102 8.82 -7.30 17.39
CA GLY A 102 8.77 -7.12 15.94
C GLY A 102 7.49 -6.43 15.45
N TYR A 103 7.65 -5.45 14.59
CA TYR A 103 6.58 -4.78 13.85
C TYR A 103 6.92 -4.80 12.36
N TYR A 104 5.91 -4.92 11.50
CA TYR A 104 6.08 -5.07 10.08
C TYR A 104 5.22 -4.06 9.31
N ASN A 105 5.80 -3.46 8.28
CA ASN A 105 5.07 -2.62 7.33
C ASN A 105 5.07 -3.32 5.97
N THR A 106 3.89 -3.69 5.50
CA THR A 106 3.71 -4.41 4.23
C THR A 106 4.06 -3.57 3.01
N LEU A 107 3.85 -2.25 3.05
CA LEU A 107 4.12 -1.35 1.93
C LEU A 107 5.61 -1.09 1.74
N LEU A 108 6.35 -1.00 2.84
CA LEU A 108 7.80 -0.77 2.84
C LEU A 108 8.61 -2.06 2.82
N ALA A 109 7.95 -3.23 2.94
CA ALA A 109 8.61 -4.50 3.20
C ALA A 109 9.64 -4.42 4.35
N ARG A 110 9.37 -3.61 5.37
CA ARG A 110 10.32 -3.27 6.46
C ARG A 110 9.87 -3.86 7.79
N VAL A 111 10.80 -4.49 8.49
CA VAL A 111 10.66 -4.92 9.88
C VAL A 111 11.30 -3.90 10.80
N LEU A 112 10.59 -3.50 11.85
CA LEU A 112 11.10 -2.67 12.94
C LEU A 112 11.01 -3.48 14.24
N LYS A 113 12.13 -3.69 14.93
CA LYS A 113 12.18 -4.35 16.22
C LYS A 113 12.32 -3.31 17.33
N PHE A 114 11.23 -3.08 18.05
CA PHE A 114 11.13 -2.06 19.10
C PHE A 114 11.59 -2.63 20.45
N PRO A 115 12.45 -1.94 21.23
CA PRO A 115 12.96 -2.46 22.50
C PRO A 115 11.81 -2.60 23.50
N ARG A 116 11.68 -3.79 24.11
CA ARG A 116 10.60 -4.08 25.07
C ARG A 116 10.70 -3.22 26.33
N SER A 117 11.89 -2.74 26.66
CA SER A 117 12.14 -1.77 27.73
C SER A 117 11.49 -0.39 27.46
N GLY A 118 11.18 -0.06 26.21
CA GLY A 118 10.78 1.29 25.80
C GLY A 118 11.93 2.29 25.81
N PHE A 119 13.17 1.83 26.00
CA PHE A 119 14.38 2.65 26.04
C PHE A 119 15.49 2.06 25.18
N GLY A 120 16.28 2.91 24.52
CA GLY A 120 17.48 2.53 23.76
C GLY A 120 17.25 2.48 22.25
N ASN A 121 18.22 1.98 21.49
CA ASN A 121 18.11 1.90 20.04
C ASN A 121 17.11 0.80 19.64
N PHE A 122 16.25 1.09 18.67
CA PHE A 122 15.45 0.06 18.01
C PHE A 122 16.23 -0.52 16.83
N LEU A 123 15.82 -1.69 16.34
CA LEU A 123 16.42 -2.29 15.15
C LEU A 123 15.48 -2.15 13.94
N TYR A 124 16.02 -2.12 12.74
CA TYR A 124 15.24 -2.23 11.51
C TYR A 124 15.92 -3.16 10.50
N ALA A 125 15.13 -3.77 9.63
CA ALA A 125 15.61 -4.59 8.52
C ALA A 125 14.65 -4.47 7.34
N ASP A 126 15.23 -4.31 6.15
CA ASP A 126 14.52 -4.21 4.88
C ASP A 126 14.48 -5.60 4.22
N LEU A 127 13.28 -6.14 4.01
CA LEU A 127 13.08 -7.51 3.50
C LEU A 127 13.22 -7.61 1.97
N ASP A 128 13.30 -6.49 1.28
CA ASP A 128 13.65 -6.40 -0.14
C ASP A 128 15.16 -6.46 -0.38
N ASN A 129 15.98 -6.37 0.67
CA ASN A 129 17.41 -6.61 0.59
C ASN A 129 17.71 -8.13 0.54
N PHE A 130 18.68 -8.54 -0.28
CA PHE A 130 19.11 -9.94 -0.42
C PHE A 130 19.58 -10.57 0.90
N HIS A 131 20.03 -9.76 1.84
CA HIS A 131 20.44 -10.18 3.17
C HIS A 131 19.85 -9.25 4.25
N PRO A 132 18.62 -9.51 4.73
CA PRO A 132 17.93 -8.67 5.70
C PRO A 132 18.54 -8.84 7.09
N PHE A 133 19.68 -8.20 7.33
CA PHE A 133 20.30 -8.14 8.65
C PHE A 133 19.69 -7.00 9.48
N PRO A 134 19.27 -7.26 10.74
CA PRO A 134 18.84 -6.20 11.64
C PRO A 134 19.98 -5.19 11.86
N GLN A 135 19.70 -3.92 11.58
CA GLN A 135 20.59 -2.80 11.86
C GLN A 135 20.04 -2.01 13.03
N ALA A 136 20.92 -1.58 13.94
CA ALA A 136 20.51 -0.66 15.00
C ALA A 136 20.25 0.72 14.41
N SER A 137 19.13 1.32 14.80
CA SER A 137 18.86 2.72 14.56
C SER A 137 19.91 3.58 15.27
N TYR A 138 20.33 4.65 14.60
CA TYR A 138 21.16 5.70 15.20
C TYR A 138 20.38 6.54 16.22
N ARG A 139 19.04 6.52 16.13
CA ARG A 139 18.12 7.13 17.09
C ARG A 139 17.77 6.15 18.20
N SER A 140 17.77 6.66 19.42
CA SER A 140 17.23 5.96 20.58
C SER A 140 15.77 6.33 20.81
N VAL A 141 15.00 5.42 21.39
CA VAL A 141 13.67 5.70 21.91
C VAL A 141 13.73 5.89 23.40
N HIS A 142 12.88 6.76 23.93
CA HIS A 142 12.57 6.81 25.36
C HIS A 142 11.11 7.27 25.56
N PRO A 143 10.49 6.96 26.70
CA PRO A 143 9.12 7.39 26.97
C PRO A 143 8.99 8.92 26.98
N VAL A 144 7.90 9.44 26.41
CA VAL A 144 7.58 10.87 26.44
C VAL A 144 7.35 11.32 27.88
N GLY A 145 7.88 12.49 28.25
CA GLY A 145 7.69 13.08 29.58
C GLY A 145 8.70 12.64 30.63
N ILE A 146 9.54 11.65 30.32
CA ILE A 146 10.79 11.40 31.05
C ILE A 146 11.83 12.29 30.38
N GLY A 147 11.99 13.51 30.90
CA GLY A 147 13.07 14.41 30.44
C GLY A 147 14.43 13.72 30.55
N PRO A 148 15.46 14.17 29.82
CA PRO A 148 16.78 13.57 29.88
C PRO A 148 17.25 13.56 31.34
N ILE A 149 17.28 12.38 31.95
CA ILE A 149 17.86 12.17 33.27
C ILE A 149 19.38 12.30 33.07
N GLY A 150 19.88 13.53 33.04
CA GLY A 150 21.30 13.83 32.85
C GLY A 150 21.59 14.89 31.79
N GLY A 151 21.14 16.12 32.01
CA GLY A 151 21.93 17.25 31.53
C GLY A 151 23.20 17.40 32.39
N PRO A 152 24.36 17.78 31.84
CA PRO A 152 25.56 18.02 32.65
C PRO A 152 25.33 19.22 33.57
N VAL A 153 25.23 18.99 34.87
CA VAL A 153 25.32 20.05 35.88
C VAL A 153 26.80 20.38 36.06
N PHE A 154 27.28 21.43 35.39
CA PHE A 154 28.58 22.02 35.69
C PHE A 154 28.46 22.83 36.98
N GLY A 155 28.77 22.19 38.12
CA GLY A 155 28.89 22.83 39.43
C GLY A 155 30.19 22.37 40.12
N PRO A 156 31.03 23.28 40.64
CA PRO A 156 32.39 22.94 41.09
C PRO A 156 32.49 22.14 42.41
N TRP A 157 31.39 21.57 42.92
CA TRP A 157 31.35 20.92 44.24
C TRP A 157 30.56 19.59 44.28
N ALA A 158 30.24 18.98 43.14
CA ALA A 158 29.58 17.67 43.11
C ALA A 158 30.54 16.62 42.52
N GLY A 159 30.96 15.67 43.36
CA GLY A 159 31.83 14.55 43.00
C GLY A 159 31.36 13.84 41.74
N GLY A 160 32.28 13.69 40.80
CA GLY A 160 32.01 13.21 39.45
C GLY A 160 31.40 11.83 39.41
N TYR A 161 30.17 11.75 38.90
CA TYR A 161 29.74 10.59 38.15
C TYR A 161 30.18 10.82 36.70
N VAL A 162 31.33 10.25 36.35
CA VAL A 162 31.63 9.98 34.95
C VAL A 162 30.51 9.09 34.41
N ASN A 163 29.77 9.61 33.42
CA ASN A 163 28.84 8.83 32.63
C ASN A 163 29.63 7.86 31.75
N GLN A 164 30.18 6.82 32.38
CA GLN A 164 30.60 5.59 31.71
C GLN A 164 29.38 4.69 31.57
N SER A 165 28.45 5.07 30.70
CA SER A 165 27.50 4.13 30.11
C SER A 165 28.18 3.35 28.97
N VAL A 166 29.33 2.75 29.27
CA VAL A 166 29.69 1.48 28.63
C VAL A 166 28.78 0.48 29.31
N THR A 167 27.64 0.18 28.70
CA THR A 167 26.81 -0.95 29.11
C THR A 167 27.64 -2.21 28.91
N TYR A 168 28.37 -2.61 29.94
CA TYR A 168 28.81 -3.98 30.10
C TYR A 168 27.54 -4.83 30.03
N TYR A 169 27.49 -5.73 29.05
CA TYR A 169 26.53 -6.83 28.99
C TYR A 169 26.73 -7.69 30.25
N GLY A 170 26.14 -7.28 31.36
CA GLY A 170 26.16 -7.94 32.65
C GLY A 170 25.09 -9.02 32.69
N GLY A 171 25.44 -10.20 32.17
CA GLY A 171 24.79 -11.43 32.58
C GLY A 171 25.03 -11.68 34.07
N GLY A 172 23.94 -11.88 34.80
CA GLY A 172 23.79 -12.59 36.07
C GLY A 172 24.98 -12.73 37.01
N PHE A 173 24.86 -12.13 38.19
CA PHE A 173 25.39 -12.74 39.41
C PHE A 173 24.63 -14.07 39.66
N GLY A 174 25.24 -15.19 39.29
CA GLY A 174 24.69 -16.52 39.55
C GLY A 174 25.70 -17.64 39.27
N MET A 175 26.48 -17.98 40.30
CA MET A 175 27.21 -19.24 40.57
C MET A 175 28.10 -19.89 39.46
N PRO A 176 29.36 -20.28 39.74
CA PRO A 176 30.35 -20.58 38.69
C PRO A 176 30.51 -22.05 38.30
N TRP A 177 29.50 -22.94 38.30
CA TRP A 177 29.74 -24.32 37.86
C TRP A 177 28.46 -24.96 37.30
N LEU A 178 28.52 -25.45 36.05
CA LEU A 178 27.51 -26.23 35.31
C LEU A 178 26.49 -25.46 34.44
N ALA A 179 26.95 -24.89 33.31
CA ALA A 179 26.24 -25.02 32.03
C ALA A 179 27.14 -24.52 30.87
N PRO A 180 27.42 -25.32 29.82
CA PRO A 180 27.95 -24.77 28.59
C PRO A 180 26.87 -23.90 27.91
N PRO A 181 27.20 -22.69 27.43
CA PRO A 181 26.25 -21.86 26.70
C PRO A 181 25.85 -22.55 25.38
N PRO A 182 24.57 -22.46 24.94
CA PRO A 182 24.18 -22.95 23.64
C PRO A 182 24.88 -22.13 22.54
N ALA A 183 25.78 -22.80 21.82
CA ALA A 183 26.33 -22.32 20.58
C ALA A 183 25.22 -22.32 19.52
N ILE A 184 24.70 -21.14 19.20
CA ILE A 184 24.23 -20.65 17.89
C ILE A 184 23.86 -19.18 18.15
N GLY A 185 24.87 -18.32 18.11
CA GLY A 185 24.72 -16.87 18.26
C GLY A 185 25.04 -16.19 16.95
N TRP A 186 24.07 -15.48 16.40
CA TRP A 186 24.27 -14.57 15.29
C TRP A 186 25.27 -13.48 15.71
N GLY A 187 26.52 -13.61 15.26
CA GLY A 187 27.41 -12.49 14.92
C GLY A 187 27.97 -11.57 16.02
N VAL A 188 28.07 -12.00 17.28
CA VAL A 188 28.97 -11.30 18.22
C VAL A 188 30.31 -12.02 18.16
N ASN A 189 31.35 -11.43 17.57
CA ASN A 189 32.70 -11.99 17.55
C ASN A 189 33.16 -12.30 18.98
N HIS A 190 33.14 -13.57 19.39
CA HIS A 190 33.69 -14.02 20.65
C HIS A 190 35.22 -14.03 20.50
N ILE A 191 35.87 -12.97 20.96
CA ILE A 191 37.32 -13.00 21.17
C ILE A 191 37.54 -13.95 22.37
N PRO A 192 38.28 -15.07 22.22
CA PRO A 192 38.54 -15.97 23.34
C PRO A 192 39.40 -15.24 24.38
N LEU A 193 38.77 -14.87 25.50
CA LEU A 193 39.43 -14.36 26.69
C LEU A 193 40.20 -15.51 27.34
N GLY A 194 41.45 -15.71 26.93
CA GLY A 194 42.43 -16.47 27.70
C GLY A 194 42.78 -15.74 29.01
N PRO A 195 43.31 -16.44 30.03
CA PRO A 195 43.67 -15.84 31.31
C PRO A 195 44.90 -14.95 31.14
N ALA A 196 44.69 -13.70 30.77
CA ALA A 196 45.73 -12.67 30.80
C ALA A 196 45.79 -12.04 32.20
N PRO A 197 47.00 -11.77 32.73
CA PRO A 197 47.18 -11.16 34.05
C PRO A 197 46.56 -9.77 34.11
N LEU A 198 46.01 -9.44 35.28
CA LEU A 198 45.24 -8.26 35.68
C LEU A 198 45.92 -6.90 35.40
N GLY A 199 46.12 -6.57 34.13
CA GLY A 199 46.38 -5.22 33.64
C GLY A 199 45.10 -4.71 32.99
N ILE A 200 44.50 -3.67 33.60
CA ILE A 200 43.32 -2.98 33.10
C ILE A 200 43.64 -2.42 31.71
N LEU A 201 43.36 -3.18 30.65
CA LEU A 201 43.36 -2.62 29.31
C LEU A 201 42.13 -1.71 29.23
N PRO A 202 42.30 -0.42 28.88
CA PRO A 202 41.16 0.45 28.65
C PRO A 202 40.35 -0.20 27.53
N VAL A 203 39.13 -0.64 27.87
CA VAL A 203 38.13 -1.06 26.89
C VAL A 203 37.76 0.21 26.16
N SER A 204 38.52 0.57 25.13
CA SER A 204 38.16 1.64 24.22
C SER A 204 36.78 1.27 23.69
N PRO A 205 35.75 2.12 23.88
CA PRO A 205 34.44 1.84 23.31
C PRO A 205 34.67 1.66 21.81
N ILE A 206 34.39 0.45 21.31
CA ILE A 206 34.44 0.18 19.87
C ILE A 206 33.53 1.24 19.25
N PRO A 207 34.03 2.13 18.38
CA PRO A 207 33.17 3.10 17.74
C PRO A 207 32.11 2.32 16.97
N LEU A 208 30.88 2.37 17.48
CA LEU A 208 29.70 1.89 16.77
C LEU A 208 29.71 2.65 15.46
N ASN A 209 30.03 1.98 14.35
CA ASN A 209 30.00 2.58 13.04
C ASN A 209 28.58 3.16 12.87
N PRO A 210 28.40 4.49 12.83
CA PRO A 210 27.09 5.06 12.66
C PRO A 210 26.56 4.52 11.34
N GLY A 211 25.47 3.76 11.40
CA GLY A 211 24.83 3.25 10.19
C GLY A 211 24.53 4.40 9.22
N PRO A 212 24.26 4.09 7.94
CA PRO A 212 23.97 5.11 6.94
C PRO A 212 22.92 6.11 7.45
N VAL A 213 23.27 7.39 7.50
CA VAL A 213 22.34 8.45 7.93
C VAL A 213 21.67 9.01 6.68
N PRO A 214 20.35 8.84 6.48
CA PRO A 214 19.67 9.39 5.32
C PRO A 214 19.63 10.92 5.41
N ILE A 215 20.21 11.60 4.42
CA ILE A 215 20.24 13.06 4.30
C ILE A 215 19.05 13.56 3.50
N ASP A 216 18.85 12.96 2.33
CA ASP A 216 17.88 13.41 1.34
C ASP A 216 17.24 12.21 0.67
N THR A 217 15.99 12.37 0.28
CA THR A 217 15.25 11.37 -0.45
C THR A 217 14.35 12.08 -1.44
N ARG A 218 14.62 11.88 -2.73
CA ARG A 218 13.91 12.56 -3.81
C ARG A 218 13.53 11.61 -4.92
N ARG A 219 12.40 11.90 -5.55
CA ARG A 219 11.94 11.22 -6.76
C ARG A 219 12.30 12.06 -7.97
N VAL A 220 13.10 11.51 -8.87
CA VAL A 220 13.54 12.15 -10.11
C VAL A 220 12.79 11.51 -11.27
N ALA A 221 12.12 12.31 -12.11
CA ALA A 221 11.46 11.78 -13.30
C ALA A 221 12.53 11.32 -14.31
N LEU A 222 12.31 10.14 -14.90
CA LEU A 222 13.12 9.70 -16.03
C LEU A 222 12.80 10.56 -17.27
N PRO A 223 13.73 10.67 -18.25
CA PRO A 223 13.49 11.43 -19.47
C PRO A 223 12.19 11.02 -20.17
N ASP A 224 11.39 12.00 -20.58
CA ASP A 224 10.10 11.76 -21.24
C ASP A 224 10.25 10.87 -22.47
N LEU A 225 9.42 9.82 -22.55
CA LEU A 225 9.34 8.95 -23.71
C LEU A 225 8.56 9.63 -24.84
N PRO A 226 8.95 9.46 -26.12
CA PRO A 226 8.19 10.00 -27.23
C PRO A 226 6.77 9.41 -27.24
N PRO A 227 5.71 10.15 -27.63
CA PRO A 227 4.35 9.64 -27.58
C PRO A 227 4.13 8.47 -28.56
N ALA A 228 3.32 7.50 -28.16
CA ALA A 228 2.91 6.38 -29.01
C ALA A 228 1.74 6.78 -29.91
N LYS A 229 1.76 6.33 -31.16
CA LYS A 229 0.64 6.44 -32.10
C LYS A 229 -0.23 5.20 -32.00
N ILE A 230 -1.42 5.35 -31.45
CA ILE A 230 -2.38 4.27 -31.27
C ILE A 230 -3.52 4.45 -32.26
N ARG A 231 -3.84 3.40 -33.01
CA ARG A 231 -5.03 3.32 -33.85
C ARG A 231 -6.08 2.47 -33.17
N PHE A 232 -7.18 3.06 -32.75
CA PHE A 232 -8.33 2.33 -32.23
C PHE A 232 -9.22 1.89 -33.37
N THR A 233 -9.67 0.63 -33.37
CA THR A 233 -10.57 0.09 -34.41
C THR A 233 -11.74 -0.64 -33.78
N ASN A 234 -12.88 -0.63 -34.46
CA ASN A 234 -14.07 -1.35 -34.04
C ASN A 234 -14.39 -2.49 -35.02
N SER A 235 -14.14 -3.74 -34.63
CA SER A 235 -14.52 -4.91 -35.44
C SER A 235 -15.95 -5.40 -35.25
N SER A 236 -16.72 -4.77 -34.35
CA SER A 236 -18.11 -5.16 -34.12
C SER A 236 -19.03 -4.67 -35.24
N GLN A 237 -20.24 -5.23 -35.29
CA GLN A 237 -21.28 -4.82 -36.24
C GLN A 237 -22.07 -3.60 -35.77
N ARG A 238 -21.72 -3.02 -34.61
CA ARG A 238 -22.44 -1.90 -34.00
C ARG A 238 -21.49 -0.78 -33.64
N ASP A 239 -22.04 0.40 -33.47
CA ASP A 239 -21.29 1.54 -32.98
C ASP A 239 -20.84 1.29 -31.53
N VAL A 240 -19.61 1.67 -31.24
CA VAL A 240 -19.07 1.65 -29.88
C VAL A 240 -18.68 3.05 -29.45
N ASN A 241 -18.92 3.36 -28.18
CA ASN A 241 -18.36 4.53 -27.53
C ASN A 241 -17.12 4.10 -26.76
N VAL A 242 -16.01 4.81 -26.96
CA VAL A 242 -14.74 4.54 -26.30
C VAL A 242 -14.40 5.72 -25.41
N THR A 243 -14.21 5.46 -24.13
CA THR A 243 -13.75 6.44 -23.16
C THR A 243 -12.32 6.09 -22.74
N LEU A 244 -11.40 6.99 -23.01
CA LEU A 244 -9.99 6.91 -22.62
C LEU A 244 -9.75 7.82 -21.42
N THR A 245 -9.39 7.25 -20.28
CA THR A 245 -9.12 7.99 -19.02
C THR A 245 -7.63 8.01 -18.73
N ASP A 246 -7.06 9.20 -18.46
CA ASP A 246 -5.67 9.36 -18.01
C ASP A 246 -5.57 9.30 -16.48
N SER A 247 -4.96 8.24 -15.94
CA SER A 247 -4.83 8.02 -14.50
C SER A 247 -3.95 9.05 -13.78
N ARG A 248 -3.12 9.80 -14.52
CA ARG A 248 -2.26 10.86 -13.96
C ARG A 248 -2.94 12.22 -13.86
N GLN A 249 -4.01 12.45 -14.62
CA GLN A 249 -4.72 13.72 -14.66
C GLN A 249 -6.20 13.48 -14.43
N ALA A 250 -6.63 13.59 -13.17
CA ALA A 250 -8.03 13.43 -12.81
C ALA A 250 -8.91 14.38 -13.64
N GLY A 251 -9.98 13.84 -14.24
CA GLY A 251 -10.90 14.59 -15.09
C GLY A 251 -10.48 14.70 -16.56
N LEU A 252 -9.26 14.26 -16.94
CA LEU A 252 -8.86 14.21 -18.33
C LEU A 252 -9.29 12.88 -18.97
N SER A 253 -10.55 12.82 -19.37
CA SER A 253 -11.07 11.75 -20.21
C SER A 253 -11.34 12.25 -21.62
N LYS A 254 -11.14 11.38 -22.61
CA LYS A 254 -11.53 11.61 -24.00
C LYS A 254 -12.51 10.55 -24.42
N THR A 255 -13.65 10.97 -24.92
CA THR A 255 -14.69 10.07 -25.42
C THR A 255 -14.83 10.25 -26.92
N PHE A 256 -14.88 9.14 -27.66
CA PHE A 256 -15.12 9.16 -29.10
C PHE A 256 -15.92 7.93 -29.52
N ARG A 257 -16.73 8.10 -30.56
CA ARG A 257 -17.56 7.04 -31.15
C ARG A 257 -16.82 6.41 -32.33
N LEU A 258 -16.99 5.10 -32.50
CA LEU A 258 -16.51 4.35 -33.65
C LEU A 258 -17.66 3.54 -34.25
N ALA A 259 -18.05 3.85 -35.47
CA ALA A 259 -18.92 3.03 -36.30
C ALA A 259 -18.26 1.67 -36.63
N PRO A 260 -19.02 0.69 -37.16
CA PRO A 260 -18.47 -0.59 -37.60
C PRO A 260 -17.33 -0.38 -38.60
N ALA A 261 -16.19 -1.05 -38.37
CA ALA A 261 -14.95 -0.93 -39.14
C ALA A 261 -14.31 0.47 -39.15
N GLU A 262 -14.80 1.43 -38.37
CA GLU A 262 -14.18 2.75 -38.24
C GLU A 262 -12.88 2.64 -37.43
N THR A 263 -11.96 3.56 -37.73
CA THR A 263 -10.68 3.69 -37.06
C THR A 263 -10.47 5.11 -36.54
N HIS A 264 -9.85 5.25 -35.37
CA HIS A 264 -9.48 6.54 -34.79
C HIS A 264 -8.01 6.56 -34.34
N ASP A 265 -7.22 7.47 -34.91
CA ASP A 265 -5.79 7.61 -34.62
C ASP A 265 -5.56 8.64 -33.51
N MET A 266 -4.77 8.29 -32.50
CA MET A 266 -4.43 9.18 -31.38
C MET A 266 -2.96 9.05 -30.97
N LYS A 267 -2.35 10.18 -30.56
CA LYS A 267 -1.03 10.20 -29.93
C LYS A 267 -1.17 10.20 -28.41
N LEU A 268 -0.60 9.19 -27.75
CA LEU A 268 -0.66 9.00 -26.30
C LEU A 268 0.70 9.22 -25.66
N ARG A 269 0.73 9.96 -24.53
CA ARG A 269 1.98 10.19 -23.77
C ARG A 269 2.33 8.94 -22.97
N ARG A 270 3.61 8.58 -22.95
CA ARG A 270 4.08 7.41 -22.20
C ARG A 270 4.63 7.81 -20.85
N ASP A 271 4.57 6.90 -19.89
CA ASP A 271 5.22 7.05 -18.60
C ASP A 271 6.66 6.53 -18.68
N ALA A 272 7.66 7.38 -18.45
CA ALA A 272 9.05 6.95 -18.46
C ALA A 272 9.43 6.17 -17.19
N GLY A 273 8.60 6.21 -16.14
CA GLY A 273 8.99 5.77 -14.81
C GLY A 273 9.74 6.87 -14.06
N HIS A 274 10.34 6.52 -12.94
CA HIS A 274 11.08 7.45 -12.09
C HIS A 274 12.31 6.77 -11.50
N GLU A 275 13.25 7.57 -11.03
CA GLU A 275 14.28 7.12 -10.10
C GLU A 275 13.94 7.63 -8.69
N TRP A 276 14.04 6.74 -7.71
CA TRP A 276 14.08 7.08 -6.30
C TRP A 276 15.55 7.20 -5.91
N VAL A 277 15.98 8.40 -5.54
CA VAL A 277 17.37 8.70 -5.18
C VAL A 277 17.40 8.97 -3.67
N GLU A 278 18.13 8.11 -2.96
CA GLU A 278 18.40 8.24 -1.54
C GLU A 278 19.86 8.64 -1.35
N THR A 279 20.07 9.71 -0.61
CA THR A 279 21.41 10.24 -0.31
C THR A 279 21.71 9.96 1.16
N PHE A 280 22.80 9.24 1.43
CA PHE A 280 23.24 8.87 2.76
C PHE A 280 24.59 9.50 3.11
N GLU A 281 24.82 9.89 4.36
CA GLU A 281 26.17 10.00 4.90
C GLU A 281 26.60 8.65 5.45
N VAL A 282 27.76 8.20 5.02
CA VAL A 282 28.37 6.95 5.48
C VAL A 282 29.77 7.28 5.96
N LEU A 283 30.14 6.76 7.13
CA LEU A 283 31.52 6.86 7.61
C LEU A 283 32.38 5.89 6.79
N SER A 284 33.36 6.42 6.06
CA SER A 284 34.31 5.64 5.29
C SER A 284 35.28 4.88 6.22
N PRO A 285 35.98 3.84 5.73
CA PRO A 285 36.93 3.08 6.55
C PRO A 285 38.07 3.92 7.16
N ASP A 286 38.40 5.06 6.55
CA ASP A 286 39.37 6.05 7.04
C ASP A 286 38.77 7.08 8.02
N GLY A 287 37.49 6.95 8.37
CA GLY A 287 36.82 7.79 9.36
C GLY A 287 36.32 9.13 8.82
N GLN A 288 36.27 9.31 7.49
CA GLN A 288 35.68 10.50 6.86
C GLN A 288 34.19 10.28 6.58
N TRP A 289 33.39 11.34 6.67
CA TRP A 289 32.01 11.27 6.21
C TRP A 289 31.96 11.44 4.69
N ILE A 290 31.43 10.42 4.01
CA ILE A 290 31.21 10.46 2.56
C ILE A 290 29.72 10.41 2.25
N THR A 291 29.33 11.17 1.23
CA THR A 291 27.97 11.10 0.68
C THR A 291 27.86 9.95 -0.31
N ARG A 292 26.88 9.08 -0.12
CA ARG A 292 26.56 7.97 -1.02
C ARG A 292 25.15 8.12 -1.54
N GLU A 293 25.00 8.16 -2.86
CA GLU A 293 23.69 8.04 -3.51
C GLU A 293 23.38 6.57 -3.79
N VAL A 294 22.17 6.15 -3.43
CA VAL A 294 21.58 4.88 -3.86
C VAL A 294 20.39 5.21 -4.73
N ARG A 295 20.32 4.58 -5.90
CA ARG A 295 19.28 4.83 -6.92
C ARG A 295 18.46 3.58 -7.14
N HIS A 296 17.16 3.69 -6.98
CA HIS A 296 16.21 2.62 -7.27
C HIS A 296 15.34 3.03 -8.45
N GLN A 297 15.26 2.19 -9.47
CA GLN A 297 14.37 2.42 -10.61
C GLN A 297 12.94 2.04 -10.23
N ILE A 298 12.02 2.97 -10.40
CA ILE A 298 10.58 2.75 -10.30
C ILE A 298 10.06 2.49 -11.71
N ALA A 299 9.57 1.27 -11.93
CA ALA A 299 9.01 0.87 -13.21
C ALA A 299 7.85 1.78 -13.65
N PRO A 300 7.70 2.02 -14.96
CA PRO A 300 6.53 2.72 -15.52
C PRO A 300 5.21 2.06 -15.11
N GLN A 301 4.16 2.87 -14.97
CA GLN A 301 2.82 2.40 -14.65
C GLN A 301 1.86 2.60 -15.83
N SER A 302 0.79 1.79 -15.88
CA SER A 302 -0.28 1.97 -16.88
C SER A 302 -0.97 3.31 -16.67
N ARG A 303 -0.86 4.16 -17.68
CA ARG A 303 -1.40 5.53 -17.65
C ARG A 303 -2.86 5.60 -18.11
N TYR A 304 -3.25 4.73 -19.03
CA TYR A 304 -4.55 4.85 -19.69
C TYR A 304 -5.42 3.63 -19.40
N GLU A 305 -6.65 3.91 -19.02
CA GLU A 305 -7.75 2.95 -18.98
C GLU A 305 -8.67 3.23 -20.17
N VAL A 306 -9.01 2.18 -20.92
CA VAL A 306 -9.96 2.22 -22.01
C VAL A 306 -11.24 1.53 -21.54
N VAL A 307 -12.35 2.25 -21.55
CA VAL A 307 -13.69 1.73 -21.25
C VAL A 307 -14.50 1.76 -22.53
N VAL A 308 -15.16 0.64 -22.84
CA VAL A 308 -15.89 0.47 -24.10
C VAL A 308 -17.36 0.18 -23.80
N HIS A 309 -18.23 0.95 -24.44
CA HIS A 309 -19.67 0.75 -24.44
C HIS A 309 -20.16 0.47 -25.86
N GLU A 310 -21.02 -0.52 -26.02
CA GLU A 310 -21.72 -0.76 -27.28
C GLU A 310 -23.05 -0.02 -27.25
N TRP A 311 -23.30 0.78 -28.28
CA TRP A 311 -24.55 1.51 -28.40
C TRP A 311 -25.68 0.57 -28.86
N ARG A 312 -26.76 0.52 -28.08
CA ARG A 312 -27.96 -0.25 -28.41
C ARG A 312 -29.19 0.62 -28.30
N ILE A 313 -30.17 0.35 -29.17
CA ILE A 313 -31.51 0.91 -29.02
C ILE A 313 -32.13 0.26 -27.77
N GLN A 314 -32.50 1.09 -26.80
CA GLN A 314 -33.16 0.66 -25.58
C GLN A 314 -34.68 0.68 -25.75
N SER A 315 -35.22 1.78 -26.29
CA SER A 315 -36.65 1.91 -26.59
C SER A 315 -36.89 2.78 -27.81
N VAL A 316 -38.05 2.57 -28.44
CA VAL A 316 -38.54 3.37 -29.57
C VAL A 316 -39.93 3.85 -29.19
N ALA A 317 -40.11 5.16 -29.14
CA ALA A 317 -41.42 5.76 -28.93
C ALA A 317 -42.14 5.87 -30.29
N ILE A 318 -43.32 5.26 -30.36
CA ILE A 318 -44.20 5.30 -31.54
C ILE A 318 -45.48 5.97 -31.09
N ASP A 319 -45.74 7.19 -31.57
CA ASP A 319 -47.05 7.80 -31.39
C ASP A 319 -48.08 7.10 -32.28
N ARG A 320 -49.12 6.58 -31.63
CA ARG A 320 -50.26 5.91 -32.30
C ARG A 320 -51.45 6.85 -32.50
N THR A 321 -51.38 8.08 -32.01
CA THR A 321 -52.51 9.03 -31.98
C THR A 321 -52.54 9.97 -33.19
N ALA A 322 -51.40 10.18 -33.86
CA ALA A 322 -51.36 10.83 -35.17
C ALA A 322 -52.04 9.94 -36.24
N ARG A 323 -53.27 10.32 -36.63
CA ARG A 323 -54.03 9.68 -37.72
C ARG A 323 -53.21 9.70 -39.02
N GLY A 324 -52.51 8.61 -39.32
CA GLY A 324 -52.11 8.25 -40.69
C GLY A 324 -50.67 7.80 -40.92
N ASN A 325 -49.74 7.96 -39.99
CA ASN A 325 -48.39 7.39 -40.14
C ASN A 325 -47.81 7.15 -38.75
N ASN A 326 -47.61 5.88 -38.37
CA ASN A 326 -46.90 5.44 -37.16
C ASN A 326 -45.45 5.95 -37.19
N ARG A 327 -45.26 7.26 -37.07
CA ARG A 327 -43.97 7.93 -37.15
C ARG A 327 -43.23 7.62 -35.86
N ILE A 328 -42.02 7.09 -36.01
CA ILE A 328 -41.09 6.95 -34.89
C ILE A 328 -40.69 8.38 -34.50
N GLU A 329 -41.04 8.77 -33.28
CA GLU A 329 -40.74 10.12 -32.79
C GLU A 329 -39.36 10.15 -32.16
N ASP A 330 -39.06 9.17 -31.30
CA ASP A 330 -37.80 9.10 -30.57
C ASP A 330 -37.24 7.67 -30.49
N ILE A 331 -35.93 7.58 -30.65
CA ILE A 331 -35.15 6.36 -30.45
C ILE A 331 -34.22 6.61 -29.27
N ASN A 332 -34.55 6.03 -28.12
CA ASN A 332 -33.70 6.09 -26.95
C ASN A 332 -32.58 5.07 -27.08
N MET A 333 -31.36 5.56 -27.04
CA MET A 333 -30.15 4.74 -27.10
C MET A 333 -29.51 4.65 -25.72
N GLN A 334 -28.99 3.46 -25.39
CA GLN A 334 -28.24 3.22 -24.16
C GLN A 334 -26.91 2.53 -24.48
N GLY A 335 -25.85 2.97 -23.81
CA GLY A 335 -24.54 2.34 -23.90
C GLY A 335 -24.45 1.13 -22.97
N LYS A 336 -24.43 -0.09 -23.53
CA LYS A 336 -24.16 -1.31 -22.76
C LYS A 336 -22.65 -1.45 -22.55
N GLY A 337 -22.19 -1.55 -21.30
CA GLY A 337 -20.79 -1.80 -21.00
C GLY A 337 -20.30 -3.13 -21.60
N ILE A 338 -19.25 -3.08 -22.42
CA ILE A 338 -18.59 -4.28 -23.01
C ILE A 338 -17.40 -4.71 -22.18
N GLY A 339 -16.68 -3.75 -21.59
CA GLY A 339 -15.55 -4.06 -20.75
C GLY A 339 -14.60 -2.89 -20.67
N ARG A 340 -13.55 -3.11 -19.89
CA ARG A 340 -12.48 -2.14 -19.68
C ARG A 340 -11.14 -2.85 -19.69
N PHE A 341 -10.10 -2.19 -20.18
CA PHE A 341 -8.75 -2.71 -20.16
C PHE A 341 -7.73 -1.58 -19.99
N LEU A 342 -6.55 -1.93 -19.48
CA LEU A 342 -5.44 -0.99 -19.35
C LEU A 342 -4.55 -1.08 -20.58
N LEU A 343 -4.04 0.07 -21.03
CA LEU A 343 -2.96 0.08 -22.00
C LEU A 343 -1.63 -0.30 -21.31
N PRO A 344 -0.70 -0.97 -22.03
CA PRO A 344 0.62 -1.30 -21.49
C PRO A 344 1.34 -0.08 -20.91
N PRO A 345 2.18 -0.26 -19.88
CA PRO A 345 2.93 0.82 -19.26
C PRO A 345 4.13 1.26 -20.11
N GLY A 346 4.49 2.54 -19.99
CA GLY A 346 5.75 3.10 -20.46
C GLY A 346 6.23 2.63 -21.84
N PRO A 347 7.46 2.08 -21.97
CA PRO A 347 8.01 1.64 -23.26
C PRO A 347 7.20 0.55 -23.97
N GLU A 348 6.43 -0.26 -23.23
CA GLU A 348 5.62 -1.36 -23.80
C GLU A 348 4.42 -0.84 -24.59
N LEU A 349 3.99 0.40 -24.34
CA LEU A 349 3.02 1.08 -25.19
C LEU A 349 3.71 1.53 -26.49
N ALA A 350 3.82 0.61 -27.44
CA ALA A 350 4.36 0.88 -28.77
C ALA A 350 3.29 1.43 -29.72
N ASP A 351 3.73 1.89 -30.90
CA ASP A 351 2.83 2.22 -32.00
C ASP A 351 2.10 0.95 -32.44
N GLN A 352 0.76 0.91 -32.30
CA GLN A 352 -0.03 -0.29 -32.57
C GLN A 352 -1.48 0.02 -32.93
N THR A 353 -2.14 -0.98 -33.51
CA THR A 353 -3.58 -0.98 -33.76
C THR A 353 -4.28 -1.83 -32.70
N ILE A 354 -5.30 -1.27 -32.06
CA ILE A 354 -6.05 -1.92 -30.98
C ILE A 354 -7.51 -2.03 -31.40
N ASP A 355 -7.99 -3.26 -31.52
CA ASP A 355 -9.42 -3.54 -31.63
C ASP A 355 -10.06 -3.38 -30.25
N VAL A 356 -10.77 -2.26 -30.05
CA VAL A 356 -11.32 -1.90 -28.74
C VAL A 356 -12.41 -2.88 -28.31
N PHE A 357 -13.20 -3.39 -29.25
CA PHE A 357 -14.33 -4.28 -28.93
C PHE A 357 -13.82 -5.66 -28.51
N GLN A 358 -12.91 -6.24 -29.27
CA GLN A 358 -12.35 -7.56 -28.93
C GLN A 358 -11.53 -7.48 -27.65
N SER A 359 -10.72 -6.44 -27.48
CA SER A 359 -9.89 -6.25 -26.28
C SER A 359 -10.76 -6.11 -25.03
N ALA A 360 -11.82 -5.30 -25.06
CA ALA A 360 -12.76 -5.15 -23.95
C ALA A 360 -13.52 -6.45 -23.66
N ARG A 361 -13.98 -7.16 -24.69
CA ARG A 361 -14.70 -8.44 -24.54
C ARG A 361 -13.81 -9.53 -23.94
N ALA A 362 -12.54 -9.58 -24.34
CA ALA A 362 -11.56 -10.56 -23.85
C ALA A 362 -11.31 -10.46 -22.34
N MET A 363 -11.50 -9.28 -21.74
CA MET A 363 -11.36 -9.10 -20.28
C MET A 363 -12.49 -9.71 -19.46
N GLN A 364 -13.62 -10.08 -20.09
CA GLN A 364 -14.77 -10.70 -19.43
C GLN A 364 -15.32 -9.93 -18.21
N ASN A 365 -15.10 -8.61 -18.17
CA ASN A 365 -15.43 -7.73 -17.04
C ASN A 365 -16.61 -6.78 -17.33
N GLN A 366 -17.53 -7.21 -18.20
CA GLN A 366 -18.71 -6.45 -18.65
C GLN A 366 -19.51 -5.84 -17.49
N GLY A 367 -19.73 -6.61 -16.41
CA GLY A 367 -20.50 -6.16 -15.25
C GLY A 367 -19.83 -5.08 -14.40
N SER A 368 -18.54 -4.81 -14.62
CA SER A 368 -17.82 -3.74 -13.91
C SER A 368 -18.06 -2.37 -14.55
N VAL A 369 -18.50 -2.32 -15.81
CA VAL A 369 -18.63 -1.06 -16.57
C VAL A 369 -20.03 -0.50 -16.38
N THR A 370 -20.14 0.65 -15.72
CA THR A 370 -21.42 1.34 -15.54
C THR A 370 -22.00 1.71 -16.91
N PRO A 371 -23.27 1.39 -17.20
CA PRO A 371 -23.93 1.81 -18.43
C PRO A 371 -23.92 3.33 -18.58
N ILE A 372 -23.80 3.81 -19.82
CA ILE A 372 -24.00 5.23 -20.12
C ILE A 372 -25.51 5.48 -20.11
N ILE A 373 -25.95 6.28 -19.14
CA ILE A 373 -27.31 6.80 -19.08
C ILE A 373 -27.27 8.18 -19.75
N PRO A 374 -28.12 8.44 -20.76
CA PRO A 374 -28.21 9.77 -21.38
C PRO A 374 -28.52 10.84 -20.34
N ASP A 375 -27.96 12.05 -20.51
CA ASP A 375 -28.18 13.17 -19.59
C ASP A 375 -29.66 13.54 -19.45
N ASP A 376 -30.45 13.34 -20.51
CA ASP A 376 -31.89 13.60 -20.51
C ASP A 376 -32.63 12.67 -19.52
N GLN A 377 -32.25 11.40 -19.49
CA GLN A 377 -32.78 10.43 -18.51
C GLN A 377 -32.29 10.73 -17.10
N LEU A 378 -31.04 11.16 -16.94
CA LEU A 378 -30.54 11.60 -15.63
C LEU A 378 -31.36 12.79 -15.12
N GLN A 379 -31.65 13.77 -15.99
CA GLN A 379 -32.48 14.91 -15.62
C GLN A 379 -33.90 14.50 -15.23
N GLU A 380 -34.53 13.56 -15.95
CA GLU A 380 -35.83 13.01 -15.58
C GLU A 380 -35.80 12.28 -14.24
N GLN A 381 -34.76 11.47 -13.99
CA GLN A 381 -34.58 10.73 -12.75
C GLN A 381 -34.32 11.66 -11.54
N PHE A 382 -33.77 12.85 -11.79
CA PHE A 382 -33.49 13.87 -10.78
C PHE A 382 -34.48 15.05 -10.78
N ARG A 383 -35.61 14.99 -11.51
CA ARG A 383 -36.65 16.02 -11.41
C ARG A 383 -37.13 16.10 -9.95
N PRO A 384 -37.05 17.28 -9.28
CA PRO A 384 -37.43 17.43 -7.88
C PRO A 384 -38.87 17.01 -7.57
N SER A 385 -39.75 17.02 -8.57
CA SER A 385 -41.15 16.62 -8.47
C SER A 385 -41.38 15.11 -8.31
N ASP A 386 -40.39 14.27 -8.62
CA ASP A 386 -40.52 12.81 -8.54
C ASP A 386 -39.79 12.16 -7.35
N ARG A 387 -39.25 12.97 -6.42
CA ARG A 387 -38.56 12.47 -5.21
C ARG A 387 -39.43 11.63 -4.26
N VAL A 388 -40.74 11.64 -4.46
CA VAL A 388 -41.66 10.77 -3.74
C VAL A 388 -41.62 9.42 -4.45
N SER A 389 -41.00 8.43 -3.82
CA SER A 389 -40.96 7.06 -4.33
C SER A 389 -42.39 6.58 -4.66
N PRO A 390 -42.61 5.70 -5.66
CA PRO A 390 -43.96 5.24 -6.02
C PRO A 390 -44.75 4.72 -4.81
N PHE A 391 -44.06 4.13 -3.84
CA PHE A 391 -44.61 3.66 -2.58
C PHE A 391 -45.06 4.80 -1.65
N GLU A 392 -44.23 5.82 -1.48
CA GLU A 392 -44.55 7.00 -0.66
C GLU A 392 -45.70 7.82 -1.29
N ARG A 393 -45.80 7.80 -2.63
CA ARG A 393 -46.90 8.41 -3.39
C ARG A 393 -48.22 7.68 -3.10
N ALA A 394 -48.19 6.34 -3.10
CA ALA A 394 -49.34 5.51 -2.74
C ALA A 394 -49.79 5.73 -1.29
N ILE A 395 -48.85 5.90 -0.34
CA ILE A 395 -49.17 6.19 1.06
C ILE A 395 -49.84 7.55 1.22
N LEU A 396 -49.29 8.59 0.58
CA LEU A 396 -49.87 9.95 0.63
C LEU A 396 -51.26 10.00 -0.01
N GLU A 397 -51.47 9.24 -1.08
CA GLU A 397 -52.77 9.12 -1.73
C GLU A 397 -53.78 8.39 -0.83
N GLN A 398 -53.37 7.30 -0.19
CA GLN A 398 -54.19 6.58 0.79
C GLN A 398 -54.54 7.46 2.00
N GLN A 399 -53.60 8.25 2.52
CA GLN A 399 -53.85 9.19 3.61
C GLN A 399 -54.83 10.30 3.21
N ARG A 400 -54.71 10.85 2.00
CA ARG A 400 -55.67 11.84 1.49
C ARG A 400 -57.06 11.25 1.29
N ALA A 401 -57.15 10.00 0.83
CA ALA A 401 -58.42 9.29 0.69
C ALA A 401 -59.10 9.09 2.07
N VAL A 402 -58.33 8.72 3.10
CA VAL A 402 -58.84 8.57 4.48
C VAL A 402 -59.30 9.91 5.06
N GLN A 403 -58.53 10.99 4.86
CA GLN A 403 -58.91 12.33 5.34
C GLN A 403 -60.19 12.85 4.66
N ARG A 404 -60.35 12.61 3.35
CA ARG A 404 -61.58 12.95 2.63
C ARG A 404 -62.79 12.15 3.13
N ALA A 405 -62.61 10.88 3.45
CA ALA A 405 -63.67 10.05 4.04
C ALA A 405 -64.10 10.55 5.43
N GLN A 406 -63.16 11.10 6.22
CA GLN A 406 -63.46 11.67 7.53
C GLN A 406 -64.13 13.05 7.48
N GLN A 407 -63.88 13.83 6.43
CA GLN A 407 -64.50 15.15 6.23
C GLN A 407 -65.84 15.10 5.48
N GLY A 408 -66.18 13.95 4.90
CA GLY A 408 -67.37 13.74 4.07
C GLY A 408 -68.55 13.06 4.77
N ASN A 409 -68.70 13.21 6.08
CA ASN A 409 -69.83 12.67 6.82
C ASN A 409 -70.58 13.82 7.54
N PRO A 410 -71.63 14.41 6.94
CA PRO A 410 -72.57 15.28 7.65
C PRO A 410 -73.40 14.51 8.68
#